data_AF-A0AAW5ZW68-F1
#
_entry.id   AF-A0AAW5ZW68-F1
#
_cell.length_a   1.000
_cell.length_b   1.000
_cell.length_c   1.000
_cell.angle_alpha   90.00
_cell.angle_beta   90.00
_cell.angle_gamma   90.00
#
_symmetry.space_group_name_H-M   'P 1'
#
loop_
_entity.id
_entity.type
_entity.pdbx_description
1 polymer ?
#
loop_
_entity_poly.entity_id
_entity_poly.type
_entity_poly.pdbx_seq_one_letter_code
_entity_poly.pdbx_strand_id
1 'polypeptide(L)'
;AGHQLDRDHLNKLLAEGLELFKALGDYAGQHGGTAADTAAQDQLASILRNWDPSGTNGGAANDAQAILAFGAAAGSVNLTPKTHVTYAGQNIDQVAQQHLQLTSGQRFNAFAGQGMHLFARGQGIQAIANEGPLVLQAQADALMATAQKGIKLAANDQVVITGKTLRFVAEDGSSITIGDGGITL
;
A
#
# COMPACT_ATOMS: atom_id res chain seq x y z
N ALA A 1 30.41 -6.70 -28.90
CA ALA A 1 30.52 -7.98 -28.17
C ALA A 1 29.72 -7.84 -26.90
N GLY A 2 28.64 -8.61 -26.72
CA GLY A 2 27.84 -8.54 -25.50
C GLY A 2 28.62 -9.20 -24.37
N HIS A 3 28.92 -8.45 -23.31
CA HIS A 3 29.46 -9.04 -22.10
C HIS A 3 28.39 -9.95 -21.52
N GLN A 4 28.73 -11.22 -21.34
CA GLN A 4 27.95 -12.16 -20.55
C GLN A 4 27.77 -11.48 -19.18
N LEU A 5 26.55 -11.01 -18.87
CA LEU A 5 26.17 -10.14 -17.74
C LEU A 5 26.15 -8.62 -17.99
N ASP A 6 25.73 -8.15 -19.17
CA ASP A 6 25.26 -6.77 -19.32
C ASP A 6 24.00 -6.55 -18.47
N ARG A 7 24.08 -5.65 -17.48
CA ARG A 7 23.07 -5.39 -16.43
C ARG A 7 22.52 -3.99 -16.49
N ASP A 8 22.98 -3.17 -17.42
CA ASP A 8 22.65 -1.75 -17.47
C ASP A 8 21.13 -1.56 -17.60
N HIS A 9 20.50 -2.43 -18.38
CA HIS A 9 19.05 -2.45 -18.52
C HIS A 9 18.32 -2.81 -17.22
N LEU A 10 18.78 -3.84 -16.49
CA LEU A 10 18.22 -4.24 -15.20
C LEU A 10 18.36 -3.14 -14.14
N ASN A 11 19.56 -2.56 -14.06
CA ASN A 11 19.85 -1.46 -13.14
C ASN A 11 18.96 -0.24 -13.43
N LYS A 12 18.72 0.06 -14.71
CA LYS A 12 17.82 1.14 -15.12
C LYS A 12 16.38 0.87 -14.69
N LEU A 13 15.84 -0.32 -14.99
CA LEU A 13 14.47 -0.67 -14.62
C LEU A 13 14.26 -0.67 -13.10
N LEU A 14 15.22 -1.18 -12.33
CA LEU A 14 15.17 -1.14 -10.87
C LEU A 14 15.20 0.29 -10.35
N ALA A 15 16.03 1.17 -10.94
CA ALA A 15 16.10 2.57 -10.55
C ALA A 15 14.79 3.33 -10.85
N GLU A 16 14.18 3.11 -12.00
CA GLU A 16 12.87 3.69 -12.35
C GLU A 16 11.77 3.25 -11.38
N GLY A 17 11.75 1.96 -11.00
CA GLY A 17 10.81 1.43 -10.02
C GLY A 17 11.00 2.05 -8.63
N LEU A 18 12.25 2.11 -8.16
CA LEU A 18 12.59 2.72 -6.86
C LEU A 18 12.25 4.20 -6.82
N GLU A 19 12.52 4.95 -7.90
CA GLU A 19 12.16 6.37 -7.99
C GLU A 19 10.65 6.56 -7.85
N LEU A 20 9.85 5.76 -8.54
CA LEU A 20 8.39 5.82 -8.42
C LEU A 20 7.92 5.48 -7.00
N PHE A 21 8.44 4.40 -6.42
CA PHE A 21 8.11 3.97 -5.06
C PHE A 21 8.40 5.08 -4.05
N LYS A 22 9.59 5.66 -4.12
CA LYS A 22 10.00 6.78 -3.26
C LYS A 22 9.13 8.00 -3.48
N ALA A 23 8.95 8.44 -4.73
CA ALA A 23 8.18 9.64 -5.04
C ALA A 23 6.72 9.55 -4.58
N LEU A 24 6.07 8.39 -4.77
CA LEU A 24 4.70 8.18 -4.29
C LEU A 24 4.62 8.05 -2.77
N GLY A 25 5.55 7.34 -2.13
CA GLY A 25 5.56 7.18 -0.68
C GLY A 25 5.90 8.47 0.06
N ASP A 26 6.89 9.24 -0.40
CA ASP A 26 7.22 10.55 0.17
C ASP A 26 6.02 11.51 0.06
N TYR A 27 5.34 11.50 -1.10
CA TYR A 27 4.12 12.27 -1.28
C TYR A 27 3.01 11.81 -0.33
N ALA A 28 2.80 10.50 -0.17
CA ALA A 28 1.83 9.97 0.79
C ALA A 28 2.16 10.42 2.22
N GLY A 29 3.42 10.32 2.65
CA GLY A 29 3.87 10.75 3.98
C GLY A 29 3.61 12.24 4.26
N GLN A 30 3.75 13.10 3.25
CA GLN A 30 3.43 14.54 3.37
C GLN A 30 1.92 14.83 3.43
N HIS A 31 1.07 13.87 3.08
CA HIS A 31 -0.38 14.04 2.95
C HIS A 31 -1.19 13.08 3.85
N GLY A 32 -0.64 12.73 5.02
CA GLY A 32 -1.33 11.92 6.03
C GLY A 32 -1.32 10.41 5.79
N GLY A 33 -0.58 9.93 4.79
CA GLY A 33 -0.20 8.54 4.63
C GLY A 33 1.11 8.20 5.33
N THR A 34 1.72 7.08 4.93
CA THR A 34 3.02 6.64 5.45
C THR A 34 4.10 6.90 4.42
N ALA A 35 5.26 7.40 4.86
CA ALA A 35 6.42 7.60 3.98
C ALA A 35 6.95 6.26 3.43
N ALA A 36 7.64 6.30 2.28
CA ALA A 36 8.30 5.12 1.74
C ALA A 36 9.44 4.66 2.67
N ASP A 37 9.47 3.38 3.01
CA ASP A 37 10.68 2.72 3.54
C ASP A 37 11.48 2.14 2.37
N THR A 38 12.53 2.86 1.96
CA THR A 38 13.35 2.46 0.81
C THR A 38 14.55 1.60 1.21
N ALA A 39 14.82 1.39 2.50
CA ALA A 39 16.10 0.84 2.96
C ALA A 39 16.41 -0.54 2.35
N ALA A 40 15.42 -1.43 2.31
CA ALA A 40 15.58 -2.77 1.75
C ALA A 40 15.79 -2.74 0.21
N GLN A 41 15.08 -1.87 -0.51
CA GLN A 41 15.24 -1.72 -1.96
C GLN A 41 16.57 -1.05 -2.33
N ASP A 42 16.99 -0.04 -1.57
CA ASP A 42 18.29 0.64 -1.72
C ASP A 42 19.44 -0.35 -1.52
N GLN A 43 19.34 -1.20 -0.49
CA GLN A 43 20.30 -2.27 -0.26
C GLN A 43 20.31 -3.24 -1.45
N LEU A 44 19.16 -3.75 -1.89
CA LEU A 44 19.09 -4.69 -3.02
C LEU A 44 19.66 -4.10 -4.32
N ALA A 45 19.39 -2.82 -4.59
CA ALA A 45 19.96 -2.10 -5.74
C ALA A 45 21.48 -1.95 -5.64
N SER A 46 22.02 -1.70 -4.44
CA SER A 46 23.47 -1.67 -4.20
C SER A 46 24.11 -3.03 -4.48
N ILE A 47 23.49 -4.12 -4.02
CA ILE A 47 23.98 -5.49 -4.26
C ILE A 47 24.04 -5.78 -5.76
N LEU A 48 22.95 -5.49 -6.50
CA LEU A 48 22.90 -5.74 -7.95
C LEU A 48 23.96 -4.94 -8.73
N ARG A 49 24.16 -3.66 -8.38
CA ARG A 49 25.17 -2.79 -9.00
C ARG A 49 26.58 -3.27 -8.75
N ASN A 50 26.88 -3.70 -7.52
CA ASN A 50 28.23 -4.07 -7.09
C ASN A 50 28.52 -5.58 -7.21
N TRP A 51 27.57 -6.38 -7.72
CA TRP A 51 27.73 -7.83 -7.79
C TRP A 51 28.94 -8.21 -8.66
N ASP A 52 29.89 -8.96 -8.11
CA ASP A 52 31.04 -9.48 -8.85
C ASP A 52 30.95 -11.01 -8.91
N PRO A 53 30.61 -11.60 -10.08
CA PRO A 53 30.47 -13.05 -10.21
C PRO A 53 31.81 -13.78 -10.13
N SER A 54 32.94 -13.07 -10.23
CA SER A 54 34.27 -13.67 -10.25
C SER A 54 34.83 -13.97 -8.85
N GLY A 55 34.25 -13.40 -7.80
CA GLY A 55 34.75 -13.50 -6.42
C GLY A 55 36.15 -12.91 -6.21
N THR A 56 36.75 -12.25 -7.23
CA THR A 56 38.16 -11.82 -7.18
C THR A 56 38.38 -10.54 -6.38
N ASN A 57 37.34 -9.72 -6.16
CA ASN A 57 37.40 -8.46 -5.42
C ASN A 57 36.60 -8.46 -4.10
N GLY A 58 36.09 -9.63 -3.67
CA GLY A 58 35.26 -9.76 -2.49
C GLY A 58 36.08 -10.05 -1.23
N GLY A 59 36.25 -9.06 -0.35
CA GLY A 59 36.44 -9.40 1.07
C GLY A 59 35.25 -10.24 1.55
N ALA A 60 35.42 -11.06 2.60
CA ALA A 60 34.48 -12.08 3.08
C ALA A 60 32.99 -11.67 3.26
N ALA A 61 32.66 -10.38 3.17
CA ALA A 61 31.29 -9.84 3.17
C ALA A 61 30.57 -9.89 1.81
N ASN A 62 31.29 -9.90 0.67
CA ASN A 62 30.70 -9.84 -0.68
C ASN A 62 30.38 -11.21 -1.28
N ASP A 63 31.05 -12.29 -0.86
CA ASP A 63 30.76 -13.66 -1.29
C ASP A 63 29.41 -14.20 -0.75
N ALA A 64 28.80 -13.49 0.20
CA ALA A 64 27.59 -13.93 0.92
C ALA A 64 26.26 -13.50 0.28
N GLN A 65 26.26 -12.71 -0.80
CA GLN A 65 25.04 -12.09 -1.33
C GLN A 65 24.70 -12.62 -2.73
N ALA A 66 24.28 -13.89 -2.78
CA ALA A 66 23.68 -14.46 -3.97
C ALA A 66 22.30 -13.82 -4.20
N ILE A 67 22.13 -13.16 -5.34
CA ILE A 67 20.85 -12.56 -5.75
C ILE A 67 20.34 -13.22 -7.03
N LEU A 68 19.02 -13.26 -7.17
CA LEU A 68 18.34 -13.60 -8.41
C LEU A 68 17.68 -12.34 -8.95
N ALA A 69 18.13 -11.89 -10.13
CA ALA A 69 17.55 -10.77 -10.84
C ALA A 69 17.27 -11.20 -12.29
N PHE A 70 16.05 -10.96 -12.75
CA PHE A 70 15.65 -11.19 -14.13
C PHE A 70 14.90 -9.97 -14.67
N GLY A 71 15.08 -9.73 -15.95
CA GLY A 71 14.49 -8.60 -16.67
C GLY A 71 14.18 -9.05 -18.08
N ALA A 72 13.03 -8.63 -18.58
CA ALA A 72 12.53 -9.07 -19.87
C ALA A 72 11.85 -7.91 -20.58
N ALA A 73 12.37 -7.52 -21.75
CA ALA A 73 11.91 -6.36 -22.50
C ALA A 73 10.42 -6.44 -22.90
N ALA A 74 9.91 -7.65 -23.15
CA ALA A 74 8.51 -7.90 -23.48
C ALA A 74 7.63 -8.25 -22.26
N GLY A 75 8.23 -8.52 -21.10
CA GLY A 75 7.54 -8.91 -19.86
C GLY A 75 7.84 -10.33 -19.36
N SER A 76 7.21 -10.69 -18.24
CA SER A 76 7.40 -11.98 -17.55
C SER A 76 6.06 -12.56 -17.09
N VAL A 77 5.93 -13.88 -17.15
CA VAL A 77 4.73 -14.62 -16.66
C VAL A 77 5.15 -15.72 -15.68
N ASN A 78 4.42 -15.85 -14.58
CA ASN A 78 4.61 -16.90 -13.58
C ASN A 78 3.26 -17.61 -13.35
N LEU A 79 3.13 -18.80 -13.92
CA LEU A 79 1.86 -19.54 -14.01
C LEU A 79 2.01 -20.92 -13.38
N THR A 80 1.02 -21.33 -12.60
CA THR A 80 0.95 -22.67 -12.01
C THR A 80 -0.52 -23.11 -11.91
N PRO A 81 -0.85 -24.37 -12.19
CA PRO A 81 -2.22 -24.89 -12.01
C PRO A 81 -2.57 -25.14 -10.54
N LYS A 82 -1.60 -25.00 -9.63
CA LYS A 82 -1.77 -25.20 -8.19
C LYS A 82 -1.39 -23.91 -7.44
N THR A 83 -0.73 -24.05 -6.31
CA THR A 83 -0.42 -22.93 -5.41
C THR A 83 0.80 -22.16 -5.90
N HIS A 84 0.72 -20.83 -5.88
CA HIS A 84 1.85 -19.92 -5.99
C HIS A 84 2.05 -19.23 -4.62
N VAL A 85 3.25 -19.33 -4.04
CA VAL A 85 3.61 -18.67 -2.79
C VAL A 85 4.75 -17.70 -3.03
N THR A 86 4.61 -16.48 -2.51
CA THR A 86 5.69 -15.48 -2.43
C THR A 86 5.92 -15.16 -0.96
N TYR A 87 7.16 -15.31 -0.50
CA TYR A 87 7.55 -15.06 0.88
C TYR A 87 8.88 -14.31 0.92
N ALA A 88 8.97 -13.31 1.79
CA ALA A 88 10.21 -12.63 2.14
C ALA A 88 10.29 -12.54 3.67
N GLY A 89 11.49 -12.74 4.23
CA GLY A 89 11.72 -12.55 5.66
C GLY A 89 11.76 -11.07 6.09
N GLN A 90 11.77 -10.16 5.12
CA GLN A 90 11.69 -8.72 5.31
C GLN A 90 10.46 -8.19 4.55
N ASN A 91 10.65 -7.66 3.34
CA ASN A 91 9.62 -6.92 2.61
C ASN A 91 9.27 -7.58 1.26
N ILE A 92 8.02 -7.41 0.83
CA ILE A 92 7.57 -7.67 -0.56
C ILE A 92 7.05 -6.35 -1.11
N ASP A 93 7.77 -5.79 -2.07
CA ASP A 93 7.40 -4.54 -2.73
C ASP A 93 6.91 -4.82 -4.15
N GLN A 94 5.69 -4.38 -4.47
CA GLN A 94 5.13 -4.45 -5.82
C GLN A 94 4.93 -3.04 -6.37
N VAL A 95 5.65 -2.73 -7.46
CA VAL A 95 5.68 -1.40 -8.06
C VAL A 95 5.29 -1.51 -9.54
N ALA A 96 4.37 -0.65 -9.98
CA ALA A 96 3.97 -0.52 -11.38
C ALA A 96 3.84 0.95 -11.76
N GLN A 97 4.43 1.36 -12.89
CA GLN A 97 4.31 2.75 -13.38
C GLN A 97 2.88 3.14 -13.78
N GLN A 98 2.06 2.16 -14.13
CA GLN A 98 0.67 2.39 -14.54
C GLN A 98 -0.30 1.82 -13.50
N HIS A 99 -0.59 0.53 -13.57
CA HIS A 99 -1.66 -0.08 -12.79
C HIS A 99 -1.14 -1.30 -12.02
N LEU A 100 -1.50 -1.38 -10.74
CA LEU A 100 -1.46 -2.61 -9.97
C LEU A 100 -2.87 -3.19 -9.93
N GLN A 101 -3.05 -4.39 -10.46
CA GLN A 101 -4.35 -5.07 -10.51
C GLN A 101 -4.23 -6.41 -9.77
N LEU A 102 -5.04 -6.57 -8.73
CA LEU A 102 -5.13 -7.79 -7.94
C LEU A 102 -6.52 -8.38 -8.12
N THR A 103 -6.61 -9.65 -8.49
CA THR A 103 -7.89 -10.33 -8.78
C THR A 103 -7.91 -11.68 -8.11
N SER A 104 -9.07 -12.05 -7.55
CA SER A 104 -9.33 -13.39 -6.98
C SER A 104 -10.72 -13.84 -7.38
N GLY A 105 -10.86 -15.10 -7.81
CA GLY A 105 -12.16 -15.65 -8.22
C GLY A 105 -13.10 -15.96 -7.05
N GLN A 106 -12.60 -15.98 -5.81
CA GLN A 106 -13.42 -16.27 -4.62
C GLN A 106 -13.29 -15.18 -3.56
N ARG A 107 -12.08 -15.03 -2.97
CA ARG A 107 -11.84 -14.11 -1.86
C ARG A 107 -10.49 -13.44 -1.95
N PHE A 108 -10.42 -12.17 -1.56
CA PHE A 108 -9.17 -11.44 -1.34
C PHE A 108 -9.07 -11.12 0.15
N ASN A 109 -8.06 -11.68 0.83
CA ASN A 109 -7.81 -11.36 2.23
C ASN A 109 -6.49 -10.62 2.34
N ALA A 110 -6.50 -9.51 3.08
CA ALA A 110 -5.30 -8.78 3.45
C ALA A 110 -5.25 -8.69 4.99
N PHE A 111 -4.12 -9.07 5.57
CA PHE A 111 -3.87 -9.04 7.00
C PHE A 111 -2.56 -8.33 7.26
N ALA A 112 -2.53 -7.43 8.23
CA ALA A 112 -1.32 -6.74 8.65
C ALA A 112 -1.23 -6.71 10.17
N GLY A 113 -0.05 -6.99 10.72
CA GLY A 113 0.16 -7.11 12.16
C GLY A 113 0.26 -5.77 12.90
N GLN A 114 0.49 -4.66 12.19
CA GLN A 114 0.71 -3.33 12.78
C GLN A 114 -0.19 -2.23 12.17
N GLY A 115 -0.74 -2.44 10.97
CA GLY A 115 -1.63 -1.47 10.35
C GLY A 115 -1.80 -1.66 8.84
N MET A 116 -2.84 -1.06 8.28
CA MET A 116 -3.09 -0.98 6.84
C MET A 116 -3.29 0.48 6.44
N HIS A 117 -2.60 0.91 5.39
CA HIS A 117 -2.70 2.28 4.87
C HIS A 117 -3.11 2.24 3.40
N LEU A 118 -4.13 3.03 3.05
CA LEU A 118 -4.59 3.21 1.67
C LEU A 118 -4.51 4.69 1.34
N PHE A 119 -3.77 5.01 0.27
CA PHE A 119 -3.54 6.39 -0.15
C PHE A 119 -3.77 6.51 -1.66
N ALA A 120 -4.43 7.59 -2.07
CA ALA A 120 -4.62 7.94 -3.47
C ALA A 120 -4.37 9.44 -3.68
N ARG A 121 -3.43 9.76 -4.57
CA ARG A 121 -3.08 11.15 -4.92
C ARG A 121 -4.10 11.82 -5.86
N GLY A 122 -4.72 11.05 -6.75
CA GLY A 122 -5.54 11.57 -7.85
C GLY A 122 -7.03 11.37 -7.61
N GLN A 123 -7.59 10.31 -8.20
CA GLN A 123 -9.04 10.07 -8.32
C GLN A 123 -9.71 9.50 -7.05
N GLY A 124 -9.06 9.62 -5.89
CA GLY A 124 -9.58 9.15 -4.60
C GLY A 124 -9.60 7.62 -4.44
N ILE A 125 -10.32 7.17 -3.40
CA ILE A 125 -10.51 5.76 -3.04
C ILE A 125 -11.99 5.41 -3.22
N GLN A 126 -12.26 4.28 -3.88
CA GLN A 126 -13.61 3.74 -4.03
C GLN A 126 -13.66 2.34 -3.41
N ALA A 127 -14.59 2.12 -2.48
CA ALA A 127 -14.86 0.83 -1.86
C ALA A 127 -16.32 0.47 -2.11
N ILE A 128 -16.57 -0.54 -2.95
CA ILE A 128 -17.89 -0.90 -3.45
C ILE A 128 -18.12 -2.39 -3.19
N ALA A 129 -19.21 -2.72 -2.50
CA ALA A 129 -19.75 -4.08 -2.43
C ALA A 129 -20.98 -4.14 -3.34
N ASN A 130 -20.93 -4.95 -4.41
CA ASN A 130 -22.08 -5.14 -5.31
C ASN A 130 -23.20 -5.93 -4.61
N GLU A 131 -22.80 -6.93 -3.83
CA GLU A 131 -23.66 -7.76 -3.00
C GLU A 131 -23.06 -7.88 -1.60
N GLY A 132 -23.94 -8.01 -0.61
CA GLY A 132 -23.55 -8.04 0.79
C GLY A 132 -23.18 -6.65 1.35
N PRO A 133 -22.97 -6.57 2.68
CA PRO A 133 -22.70 -5.29 3.33
C PRO A 133 -21.25 -4.84 3.15
N LEU A 134 -21.06 -3.52 3.01
CA LEU A 134 -19.77 -2.90 3.30
C LEU A 134 -19.68 -2.65 4.82
N VAL A 135 -18.77 -3.34 5.50
CA VAL A 135 -18.60 -3.24 6.96
C VAL A 135 -17.31 -2.49 7.27
N LEU A 136 -17.41 -1.38 8.00
CA LEU A 136 -16.29 -0.60 8.52
C LEU A 136 -16.38 -0.58 10.05
N GLN A 137 -15.35 -1.10 10.72
CA GLN A 137 -15.34 -1.22 12.18
C GLN A 137 -13.95 -0.93 12.76
N ALA A 138 -13.93 -0.15 13.84
CA ALA A 138 -12.81 -0.06 14.76
C ALA A 138 -13.26 -0.69 16.08
N GLN A 139 -12.86 -1.95 16.33
CA GLN A 139 -13.44 -2.75 17.43
C GLN A 139 -12.96 -2.32 18.82
N ALA A 140 -11.74 -1.77 18.89
CA ALA A 140 -11.11 -1.36 20.13
C ALA A 140 -10.71 0.12 20.15
N ASP A 141 -11.12 0.89 19.13
CA ASP A 141 -10.74 2.29 18.96
C ASP A 141 -11.79 3.06 18.16
N ALA A 142 -11.54 4.34 17.87
CA ALA A 142 -12.44 5.22 17.15
C ALA A 142 -12.43 4.98 15.64
N LEU A 143 -13.61 5.06 15.03
CA LEU A 143 -13.75 5.25 13.59
C LEU A 143 -13.77 6.74 13.28
N MET A 144 -12.76 7.24 12.56
CA MET A 144 -12.65 8.64 12.16
C MET A 144 -12.94 8.79 10.67
N ALA A 145 -13.83 9.73 10.33
CA ALA A 145 -14.14 10.10 8.95
C ALA A 145 -14.15 11.63 8.85
N THR A 146 -13.27 12.18 8.02
CA THR A 146 -13.12 13.63 7.85
C THR A 146 -13.09 13.96 6.37
N ALA A 147 -13.78 15.02 5.98
CA ALA A 147 -13.79 15.51 4.61
C ALA A 147 -13.73 17.04 4.61
N GLN A 148 -12.89 17.61 3.74
CA GLN A 148 -12.73 19.07 3.64
C GLN A 148 -13.98 19.76 3.07
N LYS A 149 -14.71 19.10 2.16
CA LYS A 149 -15.86 19.70 1.47
C LYS A 149 -17.20 19.30 2.10
N GLY A 150 -17.34 18.03 2.48
CA GLY A 150 -18.58 17.53 3.05
C GLY A 150 -18.65 16.02 3.10
N ILE A 151 -19.60 15.51 3.89
CA ILE A 151 -19.88 14.09 4.06
C ILE A 151 -21.33 13.87 3.62
N LYS A 152 -21.56 12.89 2.73
CA LYS A 152 -22.90 12.48 2.30
C LYS A 152 -23.16 11.04 2.74
N LEU A 153 -24.16 10.86 3.60
CA LEU A 153 -24.69 9.56 3.99
C LEU A 153 -26.11 9.47 3.45
N ALA A 154 -26.40 8.40 2.70
CA ALA A 154 -27.72 8.19 2.11
C ALA A 154 -28.05 6.70 2.13
N ALA A 155 -29.29 6.39 2.47
CA ALA A 155 -29.87 5.06 2.40
C ALA A 155 -31.31 5.19 1.90
N ASN A 156 -31.78 4.20 1.15
CA ASN A 156 -33.16 4.20 0.65
C ASN A 156 -34.17 3.89 1.77
N ASP A 157 -33.78 3.03 2.72
CA ASP A 157 -34.67 2.59 3.79
C ASP A 157 -34.43 3.38 5.09
N GLN A 158 -33.26 3.25 5.71
CA GLN A 158 -32.96 3.88 6.99
C GLN A 158 -31.47 4.20 7.17
N VAL A 159 -31.18 5.33 7.83
CA VAL A 159 -29.88 5.61 8.43
C VAL A 159 -30.01 5.51 9.95
N VAL A 160 -29.23 4.62 10.56
CA VAL A 160 -29.20 4.42 12.02
C VAL A 160 -27.84 4.88 12.54
N ILE A 161 -27.84 5.82 13.48
CA ILE A 161 -26.65 6.28 14.20
C ILE A 161 -26.92 6.06 15.68
N THR A 162 -26.11 5.21 16.31
CA THR A 162 -26.30 4.80 17.70
C THR A 162 -25.04 5.06 18.50
N GLY A 163 -25.18 5.64 19.67
CA GLY A 163 -24.12 5.88 20.64
C GLY A 163 -24.71 6.27 21.98
N LYS A 164 -23.89 6.22 23.04
CA LYS A 164 -24.31 6.72 24.37
C LYS A 164 -24.63 8.22 24.33
N THR A 165 -23.88 8.96 23.52
CA THR A 165 -24.04 10.39 23.30
C THR A 165 -23.80 10.67 21.81
N LEU A 166 -24.73 11.38 21.18
CA LEU A 166 -24.59 11.90 19.82
C LEU A 166 -24.47 13.41 19.89
N ARG A 167 -23.42 13.97 19.30
CA ARG A 167 -23.15 15.41 19.36
C ARG A 167 -22.87 15.97 17.97
N PHE A 168 -23.66 16.96 17.58
CA PHE A 168 -23.50 17.74 16.37
C PHE A 168 -23.08 19.15 16.78
N VAL A 169 -22.00 19.66 16.20
CA VAL A 169 -21.43 20.97 16.54
C VAL A 169 -21.11 21.70 15.25
N ALA A 170 -21.59 22.92 15.12
CA ALA A 170 -21.25 23.83 14.04
C ALA A 170 -20.09 24.75 14.46
N GLU A 171 -19.36 25.29 13.49
CA GLU A 171 -18.23 26.21 13.74
C GLU A 171 -18.67 27.52 14.41
N ASP A 172 -19.92 27.94 14.20
CA ASP A 172 -20.51 29.11 14.86
C ASP A 172 -20.85 28.88 16.35
N GLY A 173 -20.57 27.68 16.86
CA GLY A 173 -20.82 27.28 18.25
C GLY A 173 -22.20 26.67 18.49
N SER A 174 -23.09 26.66 17.49
CA SER A 174 -24.39 26.00 17.60
C SER A 174 -24.20 24.49 17.80
N SER A 175 -25.00 23.87 18.66
CA SER A 175 -24.86 22.44 18.94
C SER A 175 -26.19 21.73 19.10
N ILE A 176 -26.18 20.42 18.89
CA ILE A 176 -27.28 19.53 19.28
C ILE A 176 -26.64 18.32 19.93
N THR A 177 -27.02 18.01 21.16
CA THR A 177 -26.56 16.84 21.90
C THR A 177 -27.74 15.96 22.26
N ILE A 178 -27.66 14.67 21.93
CA ILE A 178 -28.64 13.63 22.30
C ILE A 178 -27.93 12.65 23.23
N GLY A 179 -28.42 12.50 24.46
CA GLY A 179 -27.79 11.67 25.49
C GLY A 179 -28.54 11.75 26.82
N ASP A 180 -28.20 10.87 27.76
CA ASP A 180 -28.73 10.88 29.15
C ASP A 180 -30.26 10.97 29.28
N GLY A 181 -30.98 10.47 28.28
CA GLY A 181 -32.45 10.47 28.24
C GLY A 181 -33.10 11.74 27.70
N GLY A 182 -32.34 12.69 27.14
CA GLY A 182 -32.87 13.96 26.61
C GLY A 182 -32.15 14.50 25.37
N ILE A 183 -32.55 15.71 24.99
CA ILE A 183 -31.97 16.49 23.89
C ILE A 183 -31.60 17.87 24.43
N THR A 184 -30.37 18.32 24.18
CA THR A 184 -29.86 19.65 24.51
C THR A 184 -29.50 20.40 23.22
N LEU A 185 -29.86 21.69 23.14
CA LEU A 185 -29.61 22.59 22.00
C LEU A 185 -28.67 23.72 22.44
#